data_AF-A0A554KZL0-F1
#
_entry.id   AF-A0A554KZL0-F1
#
_cell.length_a   1.000
_cell.length_b   1.000
_cell.length_c   1.000
_cell.angle_alpha   90.00
_cell.angle_beta   90.00
_cell.angle_gamma   90.00
#
_symmetry.space_group_name_H-M   'P 1'
#
loop_
_entity.id
_entity.type
_entity.pdbx_description
1 polymer ?
#
loop_
_entity_poly.entity_id
_entity_poly.type
_entity_poly.pdbx_seq_one_letter_code
_entity_poly.pdbx_strand_id
1 'polypeptide(L)'
;MQHPNLLDRLRLRYNPNYLYTGQLCHTAASVVVGILHEAPEGKIMTWKPVDYRQLKKDSVLKFLNYASKMPVSRDISRWDSIMEVITPVTDFQISSGDIILISYSDRQFIYPNL
;
A
#
# COMPACT_ATOMS: atom_id res chain seq x y z
N MET A 1 0.71 -18.49 -0.19
CA MET A 1 -0.28 -19.54 -0.51
C MET A 1 -0.71 -20.26 0.77
N GLN A 2 -1.89 -19.91 1.28
CA GLN A 2 -2.85 -20.79 1.96
C GLN A 2 -4.22 -20.16 1.65
N HIS A 3 -5.15 -20.93 1.10
CA HIS A 3 -6.49 -20.46 0.74
C HIS A 3 -7.24 -20.07 2.03
N PRO A 4 -7.85 -18.87 2.13
CA PRO A 4 -8.18 -18.30 3.44
C PRO A 4 -9.53 -18.77 3.98
N ASN A 5 -9.68 -18.69 5.30
CA ASN A 5 -10.82 -19.16 6.10
C ASN A 5 -12.18 -18.64 5.59
N LEU A 6 -13.28 -19.30 5.97
CA LEU A 6 -14.65 -18.83 5.70
C LEU A 6 -14.86 -17.35 6.06
N LEU A 7 -14.26 -16.92 7.19
CA LEU A 7 -14.30 -15.54 7.69
C LEU A 7 -13.67 -14.53 6.72
N ASP A 8 -12.65 -14.94 5.98
CA ASP A 8 -11.92 -14.09 5.05
C ASP A 8 -12.73 -13.88 3.75
N ARG A 9 -13.40 -14.93 3.27
CA ARG A 9 -14.38 -14.80 2.17
C ARG A 9 -15.56 -13.92 2.56
N LEU A 10 -16.03 -14.04 3.81
CA LEU A 10 -17.08 -13.17 4.34
C LEU A 10 -16.61 -11.71 4.38
N ARG A 11 -15.39 -11.44 4.87
CA ARG A 11 -14.83 -10.08 4.92
C ARG A 11 -14.70 -9.44 3.55
N LEU A 12 -14.20 -10.17 2.54
CA LEU A 12 -14.16 -9.68 1.16
C LEU A 12 -15.57 -9.39 0.61
N ARG A 13 -16.56 -10.20 0.98
CA ARG A 13 -17.96 -9.99 0.55
C ARG A 13 -18.59 -8.74 1.18
N TYR A 14 -18.28 -8.46 2.44
CA TYR A 14 -18.78 -7.26 3.14
C TYR A 14 -17.97 -6.00 2.85
N ASN A 15 -16.69 -6.16 2.51
CA ASN A 15 -15.78 -5.06 2.27
C ASN A 15 -14.89 -5.42 1.06
N PRO A 16 -15.32 -5.08 -0.17
CA PRO A 16 -14.66 -5.52 -1.40
C PRO A 16 -13.20 -5.02 -1.52
N ASN A 17 -12.83 -4.00 -0.73
CA ASN A 17 -11.49 -3.42 -0.69
C ASN A 17 -10.64 -3.97 0.47
N TYR A 18 -11.05 -5.08 1.08
CA TYR A 18 -10.28 -5.74 2.12
C TYR A 18 -9.03 -6.41 1.52
N LEU A 19 -7.84 -6.06 2.03
CA LEU A 19 -6.56 -6.57 1.54
C LEU A 19 -5.87 -7.45 2.60
N TYR A 20 -5.31 -8.58 2.16
CA TYR A 20 -4.44 -9.44 2.98
C TYR A 20 -2.97 -9.06 2.80
N THR A 21 -2.17 -9.17 3.86
CA THR A 21 -0.72 -9.03 3.75
C THR A 21 -0.16 -9.99 2.70
N GLY A 22 0.63 -9.45 1.78
CA GLY A 22 1.19 -10.15 0.62
C GLY A 22 0.25 -10.24 -0.58
N GLN A 23 -0.98 -9.72 -0.51
CA GLN A 23 -1.93 -9.78 -1.61
C GLN A 23 -1.54 -8.81 -2.73
N LEU A 24 -1.56 -9.31 -3.97
CA LEU A 24 -1.45 -8.49 -5.16
C LEU A 24 -2.76 -7.74 -5.38
N CYS A 25 -2.65 -6.49 -5.77
CA CYS A 25 -3.75 -5.58 -6.01
C CYS A 25 -3.42 -4.66 -7.18
N HIS A 26 -4.45 -4.03 -7.74
CA HIS A 26 -4.31 -3.03 -8.79
C HIS A 26 -5.02 -1.74 -8.39
N THR A 27 -4.55 -0.65 -9.00
CA THR A 27 -5.17 0.67 -8.89
C THR A 27 -6.31 0.78 -9.90
N ALA A 28 -7.54 1.00 -9.44
CA ALA A 28 -8.71 1.21 -10.30
C ALA A 28 -8.84 2.65 -10.81
N ALA A 29 -8.12 3.59 -10.21
CA ALA A 29 -8.02 4.99 -10.60
C ALA A 29 -6.61 5.52 -10.28
N SER A 30 -6.31 6.75 -10.69
CA SER A 30 -5.07 7.40 -10.27
C SER A 30 -5.11 7.73 -8.78
N VAL A 31 -4.08 7.31 -8.03
CA VAL A 31 -3.99 7.46 -6.57
C VAL A 31 -2.74 8.23 -6.17
N VAL A 32 -2.84 9.03 -5.12
CA VAL A 32 -1.70 9.72 -4.54
C VAL A 32 -0.95 8.76 -3.63
N VAL A 33 0.36 8.70 -3.81
CA VAL A 33 1.25 7.82 -3.07
C VAL A 33 2.42 8.58 -2.47
N GLY A 34 2.72 8.29 -1.21
CA GLY A 34 3.94 8.76 -0.56
C GLY A 34 5.07 7.76 -0.80
N ILE A 35 6.17 8.16 -1.43
CA ILE A 35 7.33 7.29 -1.61
C ILE A 35 8.02 7.18 -0.25
N LEU A 36 8.13 5.97 0.29
CA LEU A 36 8.70 5.73 1.61
C LEU A 36 10.18 5.40 1.49
N HIS A 37 11.00 6.10 2.26
CA HIS A 37 12.41 5.79 2.44
C HIS A 37 12.70 5.49 3.90
N GLU A 38 13.66 4.60 4.15
CA GLU A 38 14.20 4.38 5.47
C GLU A 38 15.00 5.62 5.89
N ALA A 39 14.57 6.23 6.99
CA ALA A 39 15.25 7.35 7.61
C ALA A 39 15.55 7.01 9.08
N PRO A 40 16.75 7.34 9.58
CA PRO A 40 17.03 7.22 10.99
C PRO A 40 16.29 8.32 11.77
N GLU A 41 15.32 7.94 12.60
CA GLU A 41 14.65 8.84 13.54
C GLU A 41 15.13 8.52 14.96
N GLY A 42 16.28 9.09 15.33
CA GLY A 42 16.98 8.75 16.57
C GLY A 42 17.74 7.42 16.46
N LYS A 43 17.39 6.42 17.29
CA LYS A 43 18.01 5.07 17.30
C LYS A 43 17.25 4.02 16.50
N ILE A 44 16.12 4.39 15.88
CA ILE A 44 15.21 3.47 15.20
C ILE A 44 15.18 3.85 13.72
N MET A 45 15.25 2.84 12.85
CA MET A 45 14.97 3.03 11.43
C MET A 45 13.45 3.10 11.24
N THR A 46 12.98 4.23 10.74
CA THR A 46 11.56 4.46 10.47
C THR A 46 11.36 4.80 9.01
N TRP A 47 10.27 4.32 8.43
CA TRP A 47 9.85 4.69 7.09
C TRP A 47 9.15 6.04 7.12
N LYS A 48 9.59 6.97 6.28
CA LYS A 48 8.99 8.30 6.15
C LYS A 48 8.71 8.64 4.69
N PRO A 49 7.58 9.31 4.37
CA PRO A 49 7.33 9.82 3.03
C PRO A 49 8.31 10.93 2.69
N VAL A 50 9.06 10.77 1.60
CA VAL A 50 10.00 11.80 1.10
C VAL A 50 9.41 12.64 -0.02
N ASP A 51 8.46 12.08 -0.76
CA ASP A 51 7.79 12.74 -1.88
C ASP A 51 6.38 12.16 -2.03
N TYR A 52 5.45 12.97 -2.56
CA TYR A 52 4.10 12.54 -2.90
C TYR A 52 3.89 12.64 -4.41
N ARG A 53 3.58 11.50 -5.03
CA ARG A 53 3.41 11.37 -6.48
C ARG A 53 2.13 10.62 -6.80
N GLN A 54 1.75 10.58 -8.07
CA GLN A 54 0.51 9.93 -8.49
C GLN A 54 0.80 8.66 -9.28
N LEU A 55 0.38 7.50 -8.76
CA LEU A 55 0.29 6.28 -9.54
C LEU A 55 -0.94 6.36 -10.44
N LYS A 56 -0.81 5.99 -11.71
CA LYS A 56 -1.95 5.89 -12.62
C LYS A 56 -2.66 4.55 -12.43
N LYS A 57 -3.89 4.51 -12.94
CA LYS A 57 -4.69 3.29 -13.07
C LYS A 57 -3.88 2.13 -13.66
N ASP A 58 -4.23 0.92 -13.24
CA ASP A 58 -3.68 -0.37 -13.67
C ASP A 58 -2.25 -0.64 -13.17
N SER A 59 -1.70 0.22 -12.30
CA SER A 59 -0.49 -0.10 -11.53
C SER A 59 -0.74 -1.30 -10.62
N VAL A 60 0.17 -2.27 -10.62
CA VAL A 60 0.14 -3.47 -9.77
C VAL A 60 0.98 -3.26 -8.52
N LEU A 61 0.37 -3.53 -7.37
CA LEU A 61 0.94 -3.31 -6.05
C LEU A 61 0.80 -4.58 -5.21
N LYS A 62 1.65 -4.74 -4.19
CA LYS A 62 1.53 -5.78 -3.17
C LYS A 62 1.25 -5.13 -1.83
N PHE A 63 0.11 -5.42 -1.22
CA PHE A 63 -0.20 -4.90 0.11
C PHE A 63 0.72 -5.54 1.15
N LEU A 64 1.50 -4.73 1.87
CA LEU A 64 2.38 -5.21 2.93
C LEU A 64 1.63 -5.22 4.25
N ASN A 65 1.22 -4.05 4.74
CA ASN A 65 0.46 -3.94 5.96
C ASN A 65 -0.14 -2.55 6.14
N TYR A 66 -0.87 -2.36 7.23
CA TYR A 66 -1.19 -1.02 7.72
C TYR A 66 0.03 -0.37 8.36
N ALA A 67 0.09 0.96 8.27
CA ALA A 67 1.08 1.79 8.95
C ALA A 67 1.18 1.47 10.46
N SER A 68 0.06 1.15 11.12
CA SER A 68 0.03 0.77 12.54
C SER A 68 0.84 -0.48 12.90
N LYS A 69 1.26 -1.29 11.92
CA LYS A 69 1.99 -2.56 12.09
C LYS A 69 3.41 -2.50 11.55
N MET A 70 3.89 -1.31 11.17
CA MET A 70 5.23 -1.10 10.63
C MET A 70 5.94 0.03 11.38
N PRO A 71 7.28 0.05 11.40
CA PRO A 71 8.05 1.14 11.99
C PRO A 71 8.01 2.35 11.05
N VAL A 72 6.91 3.10 11.08
CA VAL A 72 6.71 4.33 10.30
C VAL A 72 6.85 5.57 11.19
N SER A 73 7.15 6.71 10.58
CA SER A 73 7.19 7.98 11.32
C SER A 73 5.79 8.40 11.81
N ARG A 74 5.76 9.26 12.83
CA ARG A 74 4.55 9.63 13.59
C ARG A 74 3.56 10.49 12.79
N ASP A 75 4.02 11.09 11.71
CA ASP A 75 3.24 11.89 10.78
C ASP A 75 2.34 11.02 9.87
N ILE A 76 2.60 9.72 9.78
CA ILE A 76 1.79 8.77 9.00
C ILE A 76 0.57 8.33 9.81
N SER A 77 -0.61 8.39 9.18
CA SER A 77 -1.83 7.89 9.81
C SER A 77 -1.76 6.37 9.97
N ARG A 78 -2.12 5.87 11.15
CA ARG A 78 -2.13 4.43 11.47
C ARG A 78 -2.98 3.57 10.51
N TRP A 79 -3.94 4.20 9.82
CA TRP A 79 -4.87 3.54 8.91
C TRP A 79 -4.39 3.51 7.46
N ASP A 80 -3.30 4.20 7.15
CA ASP A 80 -2.72 4.21 5.83
C ASP A 80 -2.14 2.84 5.49
N SER A 81 -2.12 2.53 4.21
CA SER A 81 -1.69 1.26 3.67
C SER A 81 -0.28 1.37 3.14
N ILE A 82 0.59 0.47 3.59
CA ILE A 82 1.94 0.31 3.06
C ILE A 82 1.90 -0.75 1.97
N MET A 83 2.40 -0.40 0.79
CA MET A 83 2.43 -1.29 -0.37
C MET A 83 3.81 -1.31 -0.99
N GLU A 84 4.13 -2.40 -1.65
CA GLU A 84 5.30 -2.53 -2.52
C GLU A 84 4.84 -2.40 -3.97
N VAL A 85 5.57 -1.63 -4.76
CA VAL A 85 5.31 -1.48 -6.18
C VAL A 85 5.79 -2.72 -6.92
N ILE A 86 4.91 -3.36 -7.69
CA ILE A 86 5.26 -4.53 -8.51
C ILE A 86 5.40 -4.13 -9.97
N THR A 87 4.38 -3.44 -10.51
CA THR A 87 4.37 -2.94 -11.89
C THR A 87 3.80 -1.52 -11.88
N PRO A 88 4.66 -0.49 -11.92
CA PRO A 88 4.20 0.89 -11.88
C PRO A 88 3.67 1.34 -13.24
N VAL A 89 2.58 2.10 -13.25
CA VAL A 89 2.13 2.90 -14.39
C VAL A 89 2.18 4.37 -13.96
N THR A 90 3.19 5.11 -14.41
CA THR A 90 3.43 6.50 -13.96
C THR A 90 4.16 7.34 -15.00
N ASP A 91 4.22 8.65 -14.76
CA ASP A 91 5.07 9.60 -15.52
C ASP A 91 6.35 9.99 -14.75
N PHE A 92 6.67 9.31 -13.65
CA PHE A 92 7.84 9.60 -12.82
C PHE A 92 8.69 8.36 -12.59
N GLN A 93 9.91 8.55 -12.10
CA GLN A 93 10.80 7.42 -11.85
C GLN A 93 10.39 6.73 -10.54
N ILE A 94 9.87 5.52 -10.65
CA ILE A 94 9.62 4.58 -9.55
C ILE A 94 9.88 3.17 -10.06
N SER A 95 10.49 2.34 -9.22
CA SER A 95 10.93 1.00 -9.58
C SER A 95 10.06 -0.07 -8.94
N SER A 96 10.07 -1.25 -9.56
CA SER A 96 9.56 -2.46 -8.90
C SER A 96 10.38 -2.72 -7.64
N GLY A 97 9.71 -3.01 -6.52
CA GLY A 97 10.29 -3.17 -5.19
C GLY A 97 10.25 -1.92 -4.31
N ASP A 98 9.94 -0.74 -4.87
CA ASP A 98 9.84 0.49 -4.07
C ASP A 98 8.65 0.41 -3.10
N ILE A 99 8.84 0.91 -1.88
CA ILE A 99 7.82 0.93 -0.83
C ILE A 99 7.09 2.26 -0.86
N ILE A 100 5.77 2.20 -0.84
CA ILE A 100 4.89 3.35 -0.93
C ILE A 100 3.83 3.34 0.16
N LEU A 101 3.35 4.53 0.48
CA LEU A 101 2.23 4.80 1.35
C LEU A 101 1.01 5.18 0.51
N ILE A 102 -0.12 4.55 0.77
CA ILE A 102 -1.42 4.95 0.22
C ILE A 102 -2.31 5.36 1.38
N SER A 103 -2.87 6.57 1.29
CA SER A 103 -3.76 7.10 2.31
C SER A 103 -5.02 6.24 2.45
N TYR A 104 -5.63 6.28 3.63
CA TYR A 104 -6.92 5.61 3.85
C TYR A 104 -8.00 6.04 2.84
N SER A 105 -8.01 7.31 2.41
CA SER A 105 -8.97 7.83 1.43
C SER A 105 -8.78 7.24 0.03
N ASP A 106 -7.53 7.08 -0.41
CA ASP A 106 -7.24 6.59 -1.76
C ASP A 106 -7.29 5.06 -1.84
N ARG A 107 -7.27 4.39 -0.69
CA ARG A 107 -7.39 2.93 -0.61
C ARG A 107 -8.68 2.39 -1.23
N GLN A 108 -9.75 3.20 -1.30
CA GLN A 108 -10.99 2.80 -1.97
C GLN A 108 -10.81 2.47 -3.47
N PHE A 109 -9.72 2.93 -4.06
CA PHE A 109 -9.34 2.67 -5.45
C PHE A 109 -8.37 1.51 -5.60
N ILE A 110 -8.07 0.77 -4.52
CA ILE A 110 -7.17 -0.38 -4.56
C ILE A 110 -7.99 -1.66 -4.47
N TYR A 111 -7.91 -2.47 -5.52
CA TYR A 111 -8.69 -3.71 -5.64
C TYR A 111 -7.78 -4.92 -5.68
N PRO A 112 -8.14 -6.02 -5.00
CA PRO A 112 -7.36 -7.25 -5.05
C PRO A 112 -7.32 -7.83 -6.47
N ASN A 113 -6.15 -8.30 -6.90
CA ASN A 113 -6.04 -9.15 -8.09
C ASN A 113 -6.50 -10.55 -7.69
N LEU A 114 -7.54 -11.05 -8.36
CA LEU A 114 -8.07 -12.41 -8.20
C LEU A 114 -7.23 -13.41 -9.00
#